data_AF-A0A952FDC8-F1
#
_entry.id   AF-A0A952FDC8-F1
#
_cell.length_a   1.000
_cell.length_b   1.000
_cell.length_c   1.000
_cell.angle_alpha   90.00
_cell.angle_beta   90.00
_cell.angle_gamma   90.00
#
_symmetry.space_group_name_H-M   'P 1'
#
loop_
_entity.id
_entity.type
_entity.pdbx_description
1 polymer ?
#
loop_
_entity_poly.entity_id
_entity_poly.type
_entity_poly.pdbx_seq_one_letter_code
_entity_poly.pdbx_strand_id
1 'polypeptide(L)'
;LSAVQGGITRFDGSLGGLGGCPYAPGASGNISSEDAVHMLDAMGYDTGMDMEKLLAVARQMPGIVGHDVPGQVAKAGRITDLHAPPPYVAELRAASA
;
A
#
# COMPACT_ATOMS: atom_id res chain seq x y z
N LEU A 1 10.91 2.21 -9.28
CA LEU A 1 12.17 2.03 -8.51
C LEU A 1 13.41 2.45 -9.29
N SER A 2 13.63 2.01 -10.54
CA SER A 2 14.82 2.39 -11.33
C SER A 2 15.02 3.91 -11.42
N ALA A 3 13.94 4.69 -11.54
CA ALA A 3 14.01 6.15 -11.51
C ALA A 3 14.53 6.71 -10.17
N VAL A 4 14.11 6.15 -9.03
CA VAL A 4 14.62 6.55 -7.71
C VAL A 4 16.12 6.29 -7.61
N GLN A 5 16.56 5.11 -8.07
CA GLN A 5 17.98 4.74 -8.12
C GLN A 5 18.78 5.63 -9.07
N GLY A 6 18.14 6.15 -10.12
CA GLY A 6 18.69 7.15 -11.04
C GLY A 6 18.68 8.58 -10.51
N GLY A 7 18.26 8.81 -9.26
CA GLY A 7 18.25 10.12 -8.62
C GLY A 7 16.99 10.95 -8.82
N ILE A 8 15.93 10.39 -9.41
CA ILE A 8 14.63 11.07 -9.49
C ILE A 8 13.95 11.04 -8.11
N THR A 9 13.51 12.20 -7.63
CA THR A 9 12.91 12.37 -6.30
C THR A 9 11.47 12.86 -6.34
N ARG A 10 10.90 13.05 -7.53
CA ARG A 10 9.51 13.49 -7.71
C ARG A 10 8.74 12.50 -8.55
N PHE A 11 7.63 12.02 -8.00
CA PHE A 11 6.74 11.05 -8.62
C PHE A 11 5.30 11.47 -8.44
N ASP A 12 4.50 11.27 -9.47
CA ASP A 12 3.05 11.45 -9.40
C ASP A 12 2.40 10.08 -9.17
N GLY A 13 1.32 10.07 -8.39
CA GLY A 13 0.51 8.90 -8.10
C GLY A 13 -0.93 9.29 -7.83
N SER A 14 -1.80 8.30 -7.72
CA SER A 14 -3.19 8.51 -7.36
C SER A 14 -3.60 7.59 -6.21
N LEU A 15 -4.35 8.13 -5.25
CA LEU A 15 -4.82 7.37 -4.10
C LEU A 15 -5.69 6.19 -4.58
N GLY A 16 -5.49 5.01 -4.00
CA GLY A 16 -6.18 3.80 -4.44
C GLY A 16 -5.73 3.28 -5.81
N GLY A 17 -4.79 3.95 -6.49
CA GLY A 17 -4.43 3.67 -7.89
C GLY A 17 -5.52 4.08 -8.88
N LEU A 18 -6.27 5.14 -8.55
CA LEU A 18 -7.32 5.68 -9.41
C LEU A 18 -6.79 6.22 -10.74
N GLY A 19 -7.72 6.36 -11.68
CA GLY A 19 -7.47 6.80 -13.05
C GLY A 19 -7.65 5.67 -14.05
N GLY A 20 -7.10 5.89 -15.24
CA GLY A 20 -7.24 5.02 -16.39
C GLY A 20 -7.20 5.86 -17.66
N CYS A 21 -6.68 5.31 -18.74
CA CYS A 21 -6.60 6.03 -20.00
C CYS A 21 -7.91 5.84 -20.79
N PRO A 22 -8.68 6.91 -21.08
CA PRO A 22 -9.91 6.79 -21.87
C PRO A 22 -9.64 6.31 -23.32
N TYR A 23 -8.39 6.46 -23.78
CA TYR A 23 -7.96 6.03 -25.11
C TYR A 23 -7.41 4.60 -25.16
N ALA A 24 -7.15 3.98 -24.00
CA ALA A 24 -6.63 2.61 -23.92
C ALA A 24 -7.53 1.78 -22.99
N PRO A 25 -8.58 1.14 -23.52
CA PRO A 25 -9.48 0.30 -22.75
C PRO A 25 -8.71 -0.79 -21.99
N GLY A 26 -8.95 -0.89 -20.67
CA GLY A 26 -8.29 -1.86 -19.80
C GLY A 26 -6.90 -1.47 -19.31
N ALA A 27 -6.38 -0.29 -19.68
CA ALA A 27 -5.19 0.25 -19.04
C ALA A 27 -5.46 0.44 -17.54
N SER A 28 -4.52 0.01 -16.70
CA SER A 28 -4.59 0.28 -15.27
C SER A 28 -4.55 1.79 -15.00
N GLY A 29 -5.04 2.18 -13.82
CA GLY A 29 -4.92 3.56 -13.35
C GLY A 29 -3.46 3.96 -13.08
N ASN A 30 -3.31 5.09 -12.39
CA ASN A 30 -1.99 5.54 -11.98
C ASN A 30 -1.37 4.57 -10.96
N ILE A 31 -0.08 4.73 -10.71
CA ILE A 31 0.54 4.08 -9.54
C ILE A 31 -0.23 4.48 -8.28
N SER A 32 -0.57 3.48 -7.46
CA SER A 32 -1.21 3.70 -6.17
C SER A 32 -0.27 4.48 -5.25
N SER A 33 -0.72 5.64 -4.78
CA SER A 33 0.07 6.51 -3.91
C SER A 33 0.46 5.78 -2.63
N GLU A 34 -0.48 5.10 -1.97
CA GLU A 34 -0.22 4.39 -0.73
C GLU A 34 0.73 3.20 -0.93
N ASP A 35 0.67 2.51 -2.07
CA ASP A 35 1.57 1.40 -2.37
C ASP A 35 3.00 1.91 -2.62
N ALA A 36 3.14 3.01 -3.37
CA ALA A 36 4.43 3.60 -3.68
C ALA A 36 5.10 4.20 -2.43
N VAL A 37 4.33 4.95 -1.62
CA VAL A 37 4.83 5.55 -0.38
C VAL A 37 5.22 4.45 0.61
N HIS A 38 4.38 3.41 0.78
CA HIS A 38 4.70 2.29 1.66
C HIS A 38 5.98 1.56 1.25
N MET A 39 6.16 1.30 -0.06
CA MET A 39 7.38 0.70 -0.59
C MET A 39 8.61 1.58 -0.27
N LEU A 40 8.54 2.89 -0.53
CA LEU A 40 9.65 3.80 -0.32
C LEU A 40 9.99 3.95 1.17
N ASP A 41 8.99 4.08 2.02
CA ASP A 41 9.13 4.13 3.48
C ASP A 41 9.78 2.84 4.04
N ALA A 42 9.29 1.68 3.60
CA ALA A 42 9.87 0.39 3.99
C ALA A 42 11.32 0.19 3.50
N MET A 43 11.72 0.90 2.44
CA MET A 43 13.09 0.94 1.93
C MET A 43 13.97 2.00 2.62
N GLY A 44 13.42 2.76 3.56
CA GLY A 44 14.13 3.79 4.34
C GLY A 44 14.22 5.15 3.67
N TYR A 45 13.43 5.42 2.62
CA TYR A 45 13.34 6.76 2.04
C TYR A 45 12.38 7.64 2.84
N ASP A 46 12.79 8.89 3.09
CA ASP A 46 11.88 9.91 3.62
C ASP A 46 10.95 10.39 2.51
N THR A 47 9.67 10.07 2.65
CA THR A 47 8.61 10.49 1.73
C THR A 47 7.86 11.74 2.22
N GLY A 48 8.06 12.15 3.48
CA GLY A 48 7.27 13.20 4.13
C GLY A 48 5.80 12.86 4.38
N MET A 49 5.37 11.62 4.13
CA MET A 49 3.97 11.20 4.23
C MET A 49 3.68 10.43 5.53
N ASP A 50 2.53 10.72 6.13
CA ASP A 50 2.00 9.95 7.25
C ASP A 50 1.24 8.73 6.73
N MET A 51 1.84 7.55 6.84
CA MET A 51 1.27 6.29 6.32
C MET A 51 -0.05 5.90 6.99
N GLU A 52 -0.23 6.21 8.27
CA GLU A 52 -1.47 5.87 8.97
C GLU A 52 -2.63 6.71 8.45
N LYS A 53 -2.43 8.03 8.34
CA LYS A 53 -3.42 8.94 7.77
C LYS A 53 -3.69 8.64 6.30
N LEU A 54 -2.64 8.34 5.52
CA LEU A 54 -2.77 8.02 4.10
C LEU A 54 -3.64 6.78 3.88
N LEU A 55 -3.37 5.70 4.63
CA LEU A 55 -4.16 4.46 4.52
C LEU A 55 -5.60 4.63 5.02
N ALA A 56 -5.82 5.45 6.06
CA ALA A 56 -7.16 5.76 6.53
C ALA A 56 -8.03 6.39 5.42
N VAL A 57 -7.47 7.30 4.62
CA VAL A 57 -8.17 7.89 3.47
C VAL A 57 -8.26 6.90 2.31
N ALA A 58 -7.19 6.16 1.98
CA ALA A 58 -7.18 5.20 0.87
C ALA A 58 -8.27 4.12 1.03
N ARG A 59 -8.50 3.64 2.25
CA ARG A 59 -9.54 2.64 2.56
C ARG A 59 -10.97 3.14 2.33
N GLN A 60 -11.19 4.44 2.32
CA GLN A 60 -12.51 5.02 2.02
C GLN A 60 -12.79 5.08 0.52
N MET A 61 -11.77 4.89 -0.33
CA MET A 61 -11.88 5.13 -1.76
C MET A 61 -12.94 4.28 -2.47
N PRO A 62 -13.07 2.97 -2.20
CA PRO A 62 -14.12 2.17 -2.83
C PRO A 62 -15.53 2.72 -2.59
N GLY A 63 -15.80 3.23 -1.37
CA GLY A 63 -17.08 3.82 -1.04
C GLY A 63 -17.33 5.16 -1.74
N ILE A 64 -16.27 5.94 -2.00
CA ILE A 64 -16.37 7.23 -2.67
C ILE A 64 -16.59 7.07 -4.18
N VAL A 65 -15.89 6.12 -4.83
CA VAL A 65 -15.99 5.92 -6.29
C VAL A 65 -17.03 4.89 -6.70
N GLY A 66 -17.58 4.13 -5.75
CA GLY A 66 -18.64 3.15 -5.98
C GLY A 66 -18.18 1.82 -6.58
N HIS A 67 -16.87 1.56 -6.59
CA HIS A 67 -16.28 0.29 -7.04
C HIS A 67 -14.92 0.06 -6.35
N ASP A 68 -14.42 -1.18 -6.39
CA ASP A 68 -13.10 -1.50 -5.83
C ASP A 68 -11.97 -0.73 -6.51
N VAL A 69 -10.93 -0.41 -5.74
CA VAL A 69 -9.72 0.26 -6.22
C VAL A 69 -8.53 -0.70 -6.20
N PRO A 70 -7.54 -0.56 -7.10
CA PRO A 70 -6.43 -1.51 -7.22
C PRO A 70 -5.40 -1.45 -6.08
N GLY A 71 -5.35 -0.40 -5.26
CA GLY A 71 -4.39 -0.25 -4.15
C GLY A 71 -4.30 -1.48 -3.24
N GLN A 72 -3.08 -1.97 -3.02
CA GLN A 72 -2.83 -3.24 -2.32
C GLN A 72 -2.60 -3.04 -0.82
N VAL A 73 -1.83 -2.04 -0.42
CA VAL A 73 -1.50 -1.77 0.98
C VAL A 73 -2.74 -1.35 1.76
N ALA A 74 -3.68 -0.65 1.12
CA ALA A 74 -4.98 -0.35 1.72
C ALA A 74 -5.75 -1.62 2.15
N LYS A 75 -5.62 -2.71 1.38
CA LYS A 75 -6.27 -4.01 1.61
C LYS A 75 -5.49 -4.88 2.57
N ALA A 76 -4.17 -4.97 2.39
CA ALA A 76 -3.30 -5.86 3.15
C ALA A 76 -2.88 -5.29 4.51
N GLY A 77 -2.82 -3.97 4.65
CA GLY A 77 -2.11 -3.33 5.75
C GLY A 77 -0.61 -3.17 5.48
N ARG A 78 0.08 -2.51 6.40
CA ARG A 78 1.54 -2.31 6.35
C ARG A 78 2.25 -3.61 6.68
N ILE A 79 3.52 -3.72 6.28
CA ILE A 79 4.40 -4.85 6.69
C ILE A 79 4.57 -4.99 8.21
N THR A 80 4.28 -3.93 8.97
CA THR A 80 4.33 -3.90 10.43
C THR A 80 2.99 -4.22 11.09
N ASP A 81 1.90 -4.34 10.31
CA ASP A 81 0.59 -4.72 10.82
C ASP A 81 0.55 -6.25 10.99
N LEU A 82 1.05 -6.73 12.13
CA LEU A 82 1.13 -8.16 12.43
C LEU A 82 -0.23 -8.74 12.85
N HIS A 83 -0.49 -9.99 12.43
CA HIS A 83 -1.62 -10.76 12.92
C HIS A 83 -1.27 -11.53 14.20
N ALA A 84 -2.26 -11.77 15.04
CA ALA A 84 -2.10 -12.61 16.23
C ALA A 84 -1.67 -14.03 15.81
N PRO A 85 -0.73 -14.65 16.55
CA PRO A 85 -0.35 -16.03 16.28
C PRO A 85 -1.56 -16.95 16.50
N PRO A 86 -1.73 -18.00 15.69
CA PRO A 86 -2.76 -19.00 15.95
C PRO A 86 -2.61 -19.64 17.34
N PRO A 87 -3.71 -20.08 17.98
CA PRO A 87 -3.68 -20.65 19.34
C PRO A 87 -2.67 -21.80 19.51
N TYR A 88 -2.53 -22.66 18.49
CA TYR A 88 -1.61 -23.81 18.53
C TYR A 88 -0.12 -23.41 18.68
N VAL A 89 0.26 -22.16 18.39
CA VAL A 89 1.63 -21.69 18.57
C VAL A 89 2.01 -21.65 20.06
N ALA A 90 1.06 -21.33 20.93
CA ALA A 90 1.28 -21.36 22.38
C ALA A 90 1.48 -22.80 22.88
N GLU A 91 0.70 -23.75 22.34
CA GLU A 91 0.82 -25.18 22.65
C GLU A 91 2.20 -25.73 22.26
N LEU A 92 2.69 -25.40 21.06
CA LEU A 92 4.01 -25.81 20.58
C LEU A 92 5.16 -25.23 21.44
N ARG A 93 5.03 -23.97 21.88
CA ARG A 93 6.02 -23.32 22.76
C ARG A 93 6.07 -23.97 24.13
N ALA A 94 4.92 -24.33 24.70
CA ALA A 94 4.84 -25.02 25.98
C ALA A 94 5.39 -26.45 25.92
N ALA A 95 5.17 -27.17 24.82
CA ALA A 95 5.72 -28.52 24.62
C ALA A 95 7.23 -28.55 24.34
N SER A 96 7.82 -27.41 23.97
CA SER A 96 9.26 -27.26 23.69
C SER A 96 10.06 -26.68 24.87
N ALA A 97 9.39 -26.39 25.99
CA ALA A 97 9.97 -25.91 27.25
C ALA A 97 10.10 -27.05 28.26
#